data_AF-A0A938IZ23-F1
#
_entry.id   AF-A0A938IZ23-F1
#
_cell.length_a   1.000
_cell.length_b   1.000
_cell.length_c   1.000
_cell.angle_alpha   90.00
_cell.angle_beta   90.00
_cell.angle_gamma   90.00
#
_symmetry.space_group_name_H-M   'P 1'
#
loop_
_entity.id
_entity.type
_entity.pdbx_description
1 polymer ?
#
loop_
_entity_poly.entity_id
_entity_poly.type
_entity_poly.pdbx_seq_one_letter_code
_entity_poly.pdbx_strand_id
1 'polypeptide(L)'
;MDPQRRLVALWLCRIRALFGVKMLLFPRIMSRMVFGRSTPATTAAVRMVAVRDVALGMGGVAGVREGVQAPEWMGWSAVADGVDALALLVTPGLPKRSRLVGLVAAGAAVVGMRLAWELADERAATEIAERHATRLETAADF
;
A
#
# COMPACT_ATOMS: atom_id res chain seq x y z
N MET A 1 10.92 -0.08 -15.81
CA MET A 1 10.93 0.28 -14.38
C MET A 1 12.37 0.48 -13.93
N ASP A 2 12.70 1.64 -13.37
CA ASP A 2 14.00 1.86 -12.73
C ASP A 2 14.22 0.78 -11.65
N PRO A 3 15.32 -0.01 -11.70
CA PRO A 3 15.59 -1.07 -10.72
C PRO A 3 15.48 -0.59 -9.26
N GLN A 4 15.86 0.66 -8.99
CA GLN A 4 15.82 1.22 -7.65
C GLN A 4 14.38 1.46 -7.17
N ARG A 5 13.50 1.99 -8.03
CA ARG A 5 12.08 2.22 -7.71
C ARG A 5 11.33 0.91 -7.48
N ARG A 6 11.63 -0.11 -8.30
CA ARG A 6 11.06 -1.45 -8.13
C ARG A 6 11.44 -2.05 -6.77
N LEU A 7 12.69 -1.87 -6.33
CA LEU A 7 13.15 -2.32 -5.01
C LEU A 7 12.42 -1.58 -3.88
N VAL A 8 12.25 -0.27 -3.97
CA VAL A 8 11.50 0.53 -2.98
C VAL A 8 10.05 0.06 -2.89
N ALA A 9 9.37 -0.13 -4.03
CA ALA A 9 8.00 -0.64 -4.06
C ALA A 9 7.90 -2.04 -3.42
N LEU A 10 8.81 -2.96 -3.75
CA LEU A 10 8.86 -4.30 -3.13
C LEU A 10 9.07 -4.23 -1.62
N TRP A 11 9.96 -3.37 -1.15
CA TRP A 11 10.21 -3.21 0.28
C TRP A 11 8.99 -2.68 1.01
N LEU A 12 8.31 -1.66 0.46
CA LEU A 12 7.07 -1.14 1.04
C LEU A 12 5.97 -2.21 1.14
N CYS A 13 5.75 -2.97 0.05
CA CYS A 13 4.76 -4.04 0.04
C CYS A 13 5.09 -5.16 1.05
N ARG A 14 6.37 -5.55 1.15
CA ARG A 14 6.84 -6.55 2.12
C ARG A 14 6.71 -6.08 3.57
N ILE A 15 7.13 -4.85 3.85
CA ILE A 15 7.04 -4.28 5.20
C ILE A 15 5.58 -4.24 5.64
N ARG A 16 4.66 -3.81 4.77
CA ARG A 16 3.21 -3.84 5.06
C ARG A 16 2.72 -5.25 5.33
N ALA A 17 3.04 -6.23 4.48
CA ALA A 17 2.61 -7.61 4.69
C ALA A 17 3.13 -8.18 6.02
N LEU A 18 4.42 -7.99 6.31
CA LEU A 18 5.04 -8.45 7.57
C LEU A 18 4.43 -7.75 8.79
N PHE A 19 4.13 -6.46 8.68
CA PHE A 19 3.46 -5.71 9.73
C PHE A 19 2.05 -6.27 9.97
N GLY A 20 1.30 -6.55 8.91
CA GLY A 20 0.01 -7.24 8.98
C GLY A 20 0.10 -8.60 9.68
N VAL A 21 1.07 -9.45 9.32
CA VAL A 21 1.30 -10.75 10.00
C VAL A 21 1.57 -10.55 11.49
N LYS A 22 2.45 -9.60 11.85
CA LYS A 22 2.73 -9.28 13.25
C LYS A 22 1.48 -8.82 14.00
N MET A 23 0.63 -8.01 13.38
CA MET A 23 -0.64 -7.57 13.97
C MET A 23 -1.63 -8.71 14.14
N LEU A 24 -1.64 -9.68 13.22
CA LEU A 24 -2.50 -10.86 13.30
C LEU A 24 -2.08 -11.82 14.42
N LEU A 25 -0.76 -12.01 14.60
CA LEU A 25 -0.19 -12.86 15.65
C LEU A 25 -0.32 -12.23 17.04
N PHE A 26 -0.16 -10.91 17.15
CA PHE A 26 -0.13 -10.19 18.43
C PHE A 26 -1.19 -9.08 18.55
N PRO A 27 -2.48 -9.34 18.27
CA PRO A 27 -3.48 -8.28 18.10
C PRO A 27 -3.80 -7.55 19.41
N ARG A 28 -3.67 -8.22 20.55
CA ARG A 28 -3.85 -7.61 21.88
C ARG A 28 -2.76 -6.60 22.21
N ILE A 29 -1.52 -6.89 21.83
CA ILE A 29 -0.38 -5.98 22.07
C ILE A 29 -0.57 -4.73 21.20
N MET A 30 -0.87 -4.92 19.91
CA MET A 30 -1.12 -3.83 18.98
C MET A 30 -2.33 -3.00 19.40
N SER A 31 -3.41 -3.63 19.86
CA SER A 31 -4.58 -2.92 20.39
C SER A 31 -4.22 -2.03 21.58
N ARG A 32 -3.40 -2.51 22.53
CA ARG A 32 -2.93 -1.67 23.64
C ARG A 32 -2.01 -0.55 23.17
N MET A 33 -1.13 -0.82 22.20
CA MET A 33 -0.24 0.19 21.65
C MET A 33 -1.00 1.31 20.93
N VAL A 34 -2.05 0.98 20.17
CA VAL A 34 -2.82 1.98 19.39
C VAL A 34 -3.91 2.62 20.23
N PHE A 35 -4.71 1.83 20.97
CA PHE A 35 -5.91 2.30 21.67
C PHE A 35 -5.76 2.37 23.19
N GLY A 36 -4.73 1.75 23.77
CA GLY A 36 -4.45 1.77 25.22
C GLY A 36 -5.03 0.70 26.06
N ARG A 37 -6.11 0.13 25.56
CA ARG A 37 -6.79 -0.97 26.15
C ARG A 37 -7.08 -1.96 25.04
N SER A 38 -7.04 -3.22 25.40
CA SER A 38 -7.45 -4.29 24.50
C SER A 38 -8.87 -4.68 24.89
N THR A 39 -9.85 -4.28 24.09
CA THR A 39 -11.21 -4.81 24.18
C THR A 39 -11.42 -5.82 23.05
N PRO A 40 -12.47 -6.67 23.11
CA PRO A 40 -12.80 -7.55 21.99
C PRO A 40 -12.98 -6.77 20.67
N ALA A 41 -13.65 -5.62 20.72
CA ALA A 41 -13.86 -4.75 19.57
C ALA A 41 -12.56 -4.19 18.98
N THR A 42 -11.64 -3.63 19.79
CA THR A 42 -10.36 -3.12 19.27
C THR A 42 -9.49 -4.25 18.74
N THR A 43 -9.54 -5.44 19.37
CA THR A 43 -8.81 -6.62 18.92
C THR A 43 -9.32 -7.12 17.57
N ALA A 44 -10.64 -7.12 17.38
CA ALA A 44 -11.26 -7.45 16.10
C ALA A 44 -10.88 -6.44 15.02
N ALA A 45 -10.94 -5.13 15.32
CA ALA A 45 -10.52 -4.08 14.40
C ALA A 45 -9.06 -4.23 13.96
N VAL A 46 -8.14 -4.49 14.90
CA VAL A 46 -6.72 -4.76 14.59
C VAL A 46 -6.56 -6.00 13.71
N ARG A 47 -7.33 -7.07 13.94
CA ARG A 47 -7.28 -8.27 13.09
C ARG A 47 -7.78 -8.00 11.67
N MET A 48 -8.84 -7.20 11.52
CA MET A 48 -9.36 -6.84 10.21
C MET A 48 -8.33 -6.02 9.42
N VAL A 49 -7.73 -5.01 10.07
CA VAL A 49 -6.62 -4.23 9.51
C VAL A 49 -5.45 -5.15 9.15
N ALA A 50 -5.07 -6.05 10.05
CA ALA A 50 -3.97 -6.99 9.83
C ALA A 50 -4.18 -7.87 8.59
N VAL A 51 -5.36 -8.47 8.43
CA VAL A 51 -5.68 -9.31 7.27
C VAL A 51 -5.65 -8.49 5.99
N ARG A 52 -6.21 -7.28 6.01
CA ARG A 52 -6.19 -6.35 4.88
C ARG A 52 -4.76 -5.99 4.48
N ASP A 53 -3.90 -5.68 5.44
CA ASP A 53 -2.51 -5.30 5.19
C ASP A 53 -1.68 -6.46 4.63
N VAL A 54 -1.94 -7.68 5.10
CA VAL A 54 -1.36 -8.89 4.48
C VAL A 54 -1.82 -9.03 3.03
N ALA A 55 -3.11 -8.93 2.76
CA ALA A 55 -3.66 -9.07 1.40
C ALA A 55 -3.09 -8.00 0.44
N LEU A 56 -3.12 -6.73 0.84
CA LEU A 56 -2.60 -5.61 0.05
C LEU A 56 -1.08 -5.72 -0.16
N GLY A 57 -0.33 -6.07 0.90
CA GLY A 57 1.11 -6.26 0.80
C GLY A 57 1.49 -7.43 -0.12
N MET A 58 0.79 -8.55 -0.03
CA MET A 58 1.02 -9.71 -0.90
C MET A 58 0.63 -9.43 -2.36
N GLY A 59 -0.53 -8.80 -2.59
CA GLY A 59 -0.96 -8.37 -3.92
C GLY A 59 0.03 -7.40 -4.57
N GLY A 60 0.54 -6.43 -3.80
CA GLY A 60 1.59 -5.53 -4.26
C GLY A 60 2.91 -6.24 -4.59
N VAL A 61 3.35 -7.20 -3.77
CA VAL A 61 4.54 -8.01 -4.07
C VAL A 61 4.35 -8.82 -5.35
N ALA A 62 3.20 -9.48 -5.51
CA ALA A 62 2.87 -10.23 -6.72
C ALA A 62 2.88 -9.31 -7.95
N GLY A 63 2.18 -8.19 -7.89
CA GLY A 63 2.09 -7.27 -9.01
C GLY A 63 3.44 -6.65 -9.41
N VAL A 64 4.29 -6.29 -8.45
CA VAL A 64 5.64 -5.78 -8.76
C VAL A 64 6.58 -6.88 -9.30
N ARG A 65 6.40 -8.13 -8.87
CA ARG A 65 7.20 -9.26 -9.36
C ARG A 65 6.82 -9.67 -10.78
N GLU A 66 5.52 -9.82 -11.02
CA GLU A 66 4.95 -10.22 -12.31
C GLU A 66 4.92 -9.07 -13.32
N GLY A 67 5.14 -7.82 -12.87
CA GLY A 67 5.08 -6.64 -13.73
C GLY A 67 3.66 -6.18 -14.04
N VAL A 68 2.64 -6.87 -13.51
CA VAL A 68 1.23 -6.58 -13.74
C VAL A 68 0.63 -5.89 -12.52
N GLN A 69 -0.25 -4.91 -12.73
CA GLN A 69 -1.04 -4.28 -11.67
C GLN A 69 -0.29 -3.62 -10.47
N ALA A 70 1.03 -3.41 -10.54
CA ALA A 70 1.79 -2.79 -9.46
C ALA A 70 1.29 -1.39 -9.02
N PRO A 71 1.02 -0.44 -9.94
CA PRO A 71 0.38 0.84 -9.62
C PRO A 71 -0.96 0.68 -8.87
N GLU A 72 -1.78 -0.27 -9.29
CA GLU A 72 -3.13 -0.49 -8.79
C GLU A 72 -3.10 -0.99 -7.35
N TRP A 73 -2.26 -1.98 -7.04
CA TRP A 73 -2.09 -2.46 -5.67
C TRP A 73 -1.47 -1.41 -4.74
N MET A 74 -0.54 -0.59 -5.26
CA MET A 74 0.04 0.52 -4.50
C MET A 74 -1.00 1.60 -4.23
N GLY A 75 -1.83 1.94 -5.22
CA GLY A 75 -2.93 2.89 -5.10
C GLY A 75 -3.97 2.44 -4.07
N TRP A 76 -4.41 1.18 -4.12
CA TRP A 76 -5.33 0.65 -3.11
C TRP A 76 -4.72 0.61 -1.71
N SER A 77 -3.42 0.37 -1.60
CA SER A 77 -2.71 0.47 -0.31
C SER A 77 -2.73 1.90 0.23
N ALA A 78 -2.49 2.89 -0.63
CA ALA A 78 -2.54 4.30 -0.25
C ALA A 78 -3.95 4.76 0.15
N VAL A 79 -4.98 4.28 -0.55
CA VAL A 79 -6.38 4.54 -0.19
C VAL A 79 -6.70 3.95 1.18
N ALA A 80 -6.29 2.71 1.45
CA ALA A 80 -6.50 2.08 2.75
C ALA A 80 -5.83 2.87 3.88
N ASP A 81 -4.58 3.30 3.71
CA ASP A 81 -3.88 4.15 4.68
C ASP A 81 -4.60 5.50 4.88
N GLY A 82 -5.13 6.10 3.81
CA GLY A 82 -5.88 7.35 3.87
C GLY A 82 -7.19 7.21 4.66
N VAL A 83 -7.92 6.12 4.45
CA VAL A 83 -9.14 5.80 5.21
C VAL A 83 -8.82 5.59 6.69
N ASP A 84 -7.74 4.88 7.01
CA ASP A 84 -7.28 4.68 8.38
C ASP A 84 -6.87 5.99 9.04
N ALA A 85 -6.16 6.85 8.31
CA ALA A 85 -5.79 8.17 8.79
C ALA A 85 -7.03 8.99 9.16
N LEU A 86 -8.03 9.04 8.27
CA LEU A 86 -9.29 9.74 8.55
C LEU A 86 -10.01 9.13 9.77
N ALA A 87 -10.13 7.80 9.83
CA ALA A 87 -10.76 7.13 10.95
C ALA A 87 -10.06 7.47 12.27
N LEU A 88 -8.73 7.45 12.30
CA LEU A 88 -7.96 7.71 13.51
C LEU A 88 -7.82 9.19 13.86
N LEU A 89 -7.95 10.12 12.92
CA LEU A 89 -7.82 11.56 13.17
C LEU A 89 -9.15 12.26 13.43
N VAL A 90 -10.24 11.79 12.83
CA VAL A 90 -11.56 12.42 12.93
C VAL A 90 -12.38 11.85 14.09
N THR A 91 -12.24 10.56 14.42
CA THR A 91 -13.09 9.92 15.45
C THR A 91 -12.86 10.54 16.83
N PRO A 92 -13.86 11.16 17.47
CA PRO A 92 -13.69 11.75 18.80
C PRO A 92 -13.50 10.68 19.89
N GLY A 93 -12.86 11.05 21.01
CA GLY A 93 -12.65 10.15 22.15
C GLY A 93 -11.50 9.15 22.02
N LEU A 94 -10.76 9.15 20.89
CA LEU A 94 -9.54 8.36 20.74
C LEU A 94 -8.35 8.98 21.48
N PRO A 95 -7.44 8.16 22.05
CA PRO A 95 -6.27 8.67 22.75
C PRO A 95 -5.26 9.31 21.78
N LYS A 96 -4.43 10.23 22.30
CA LYS A 96 -3.43 10.99 21.50
C LYS A 96 -2.53 10.10 20.64
N ARG A 97 -2.15 8.93 21.14
CA ARG A 97 -1.34 7.96 20.37
C ARG A 97 -2.04 7.40 19.14
N SER A 98 -3.38 7.25 19.16
CA SER A 98 -4.12 6.86 17.96
C SER A 98 -4.04 7.95 16.90
N ARG A 99 -4.01 9.22 17.31
CA ARG A 99 -3.80 10.35 16.39
C ARG A 99 -2.42 10.29 15.75
N LEU A 100 -1.37 9.96 16.52
CA LEU A 100 -0.02 9.77 15.97
C LEU A 100 0.02 8.66 14.93
N VAL A 101 -0.63 7.53 15.19
CA VAL A 101 -0.77 6.44 14.20
C VAL A 101 -1.53 6.94 12.96
N GLY A 102 -2.58 7.73 13.14
CA GLY A 102 -3.32 8.37 12.04
C GLY A 102 -2.46 9.32 11.19
N LEU A 103 -1.55 10.09 11.80
CA LEU A 103 -0.61 10.94 11.07
C LEU A 103 0.41 10.12 10.26
N VAL A 104 0.91 9.03 10.84
CA VAL A 104 1.80 8.10 10.12
C VAL A 104 1.08 7.47 8.93
N ALA A 105 -0.17 7.04 9.12
CA ALA A 105 -1.02 6.53 8.05
C ALA A 105 -1.26 7.59 6.96
N ALA A 106 -1.51 8.85 7.31
CA ALA A 106 -1.66 9.93 6.33
C ALA A 106 -0.39 10.12 5.49
N GLY A 107 0.79 10.10 6.13
CA GLY A 107 2.08 10.16 5.42
C GLY A 107 2.28 8.97 4.49
N ALA A 108 1.96 7.76 4.95
CA ALA A 108 2.04 6.54 4.15
C ALA A 108 1.09 6.57 2.94
N ALA A 109 -0.12 7.13 3.10
CA ALA A 109 -1.07 7.33 2.02
C ALA A 109 -0.51 8.24 0.93
N VAL A 110 0.09 9.38 1.31
CA VAL A 110 0.68 10.33 0.34
C VAL A 110 1.85 9.68 -0.40
N VAL A 111 2.77 9.04 0.33
CA VAL A 111 3.94 8.38 -0.27
C VAL A 111 3.51 7.23 -1.18
N GLY A 112 2.56 6.41 -0.73
CA GLY A 112 2.01 5.30 -1.50
C GLY A 112 1.32 5.76 -2.78
N MET A 113 0.49 6.81 -2.70
CA MET A 113 -0.22 7.34 -3.87
C MET A 113 0.77 7.92 -4.89
N ARG A 114 1.77 8.66 -4.43
CA ARG A 114 2.82 9.19 -5.30
C ARG A 114 3.55 8.07 -6.03
N LEU A 115 3.95 7.01 -5.33
CA LEU A 115 4.59 5.85 -5.95
C LEU A 115 3.66 5.13 -6.93
N ALA A 116 2.37 5.05 -6.62
CA ALA A 116 1.38 4.47 -7.53
C ALA A 116 1.34 5.25 -8.86
N TRP A 117 1.30 6.58 -8.81
CA TRP A 117 1.32 7.42 -10.00
C TRP A 117 2.63 7.31 -10.77
N GLU A 118 3.78 7.35 -10.09
CA GLU A 118 5.09 7.20 -10.73
C GLU A 118 5.20 5.85 -11.47
N LEU A 119 4.69 4.76 -10.90
CA LEU A 119 4.66 3.45 -11.55
C LEU A 119 3.67 3.39 -12.72
N ALA A 120 2.54 4.11 -12.64
CA ALA A 120 1.55 4.18 -13.71
C ALA A 120 2.11 4.94 -14.92
N ASP A 121 2.77 6.08 -14.69
CA ASP A 121 3.40 6.90 -15.73
C ASP A 121 4.51 6.12 -16.46
N GLU A 122 5.33 5.36 -15.72
CA GLU A 122 6.35 4.49 -16.31
C GLU A 122 5.76 3.40 -17.21
N ARG A 123 4.64 2.78 -16.80
CA ARG A 123 3.93 1.80 -17.61
C ARG A 123 3.41 2.44 -18.90
N ALA A 124 2.74 3.59 -18.79
CA ALA A 124 2.21 4.30 -19.94
C ALA A 124 3.31 4.69 -20.95
N ALA A 125 4.46 5.16 -20.47
CA ALA A 125 5.59 5.49 -21.33
C ALA A 125 6.14 4.26 -22.08
N THR A 126 6.18 3.11 -21.42
CA THR A 126 6.64 1.85 -22.03
C THR A 126 5.67 1.38 -23.12
N GLU A 127 4.37 1.40 -22.84
CA GLU A 127 3.33 1.02 -23.82
C GLU A 127 3.33 1.92 -25.06
N ILE A 128 3.57 3.23 -24.90
CA ILE A 128 3.68 4.17 -26.03
C ILE A 128 4.90 3.83 -26.88
N ALA A 129 6.05 3.57 -26.26
CA ALA A 129 7.29 3.21 -26.96
C ALA A 129 7.13 1.91 -27.76
N GLU A 130 6.53 0.88 -27.16
CA GLU A 130 6.23 -0.40 -27.83
C GLU A 130 5.30 -0.21 -29.03
N ARG A 131 4.21 0.55 -28.87
CA ARG A 131 3.29 0.85 -29.99
C ARG A 131 3.98 1.61 -31.12
N HIS A 132 4.91 2.51 -30.80
CA HIS A 132 5.68 3.24 -31.81
C HIS A 132 6.64 2.31 -32.57
N ALA A 133 7.33 1.40 -31.88
CA ALA A 133 8.20 0.41 -32.50
C ALA A 133 7.41 -0.49 -33.47
N THR A 134 6.28 -1.04 -33.02
CA THR A 134 5.44 -1.91 -33.87
C THR A 134 4.91 -1.17 -35.11
N ARG A 135 4.56 0.12 -34.99
CA ARG A 135 4.13 0.93 -36.15
C ARG A 135 5.25 1.13 -37.16
N LEU A 136 6.49 1.34 -36.70
CA LEU A 136 7.64 1.52 -37.58
C LEU A 136 8.00 0.22 -38.31
N GLU A 137 7.96 -0.92 -37.62
CA GLU A 137 8.14 -2.24 -38.24
C GLU A 137 7.09 -2.48 -39.33
N THR A 138 5.81 -2.25 -39.00
CA THR A 138 4.71 -2.41 -39.95
C THR A 138 4.85 -1.49 -41.16
N ALA A 139 5.38 -0.27 -40.99
CA ALA A 139 5.59 0.68 -42.09
C ALA A 139 6.81 0.36 -42.97
N ALA A 140 7.79 -0.39 -42.46
CA ALA A 140 8.97 -0.83 -43.20
C ALA A 140 8.69 -2.07 -44.08
N ASP A 141 7.59 -2.78 -43.82
CA ASP A 141 7.16 -3.97 -44.57
C ASP A 141 6.32 -3.63 -45.84
N PHE A 142 6.07 -2.34 -46.12
CA PHE A 142 5.39 -1.83 -47.32
C PHE A 142 6.35 -1.07 -48.24
#